data_AF-A0A7M7N738-F1
#
_entry.id   AF-A0A7M7N738-F1
#
_cell.length_a   1.000
_cell.length_b   1.000
_cell.length_c   1.000
_cell.angle_alpha   90.00
_cell.angle_beta   90.00
_cell.angle_gamma   90.00
#
_symmetry.space_group_name_H-M   'P 1'
#
loop_
_entity.id
_entity.type
_entity.pdbx_description
1 polymer ?
#
loop_
_entity_poly.entity_id
_entity_poly.type
_entity_poly.pdbx_seq_one_letter_code
_entity_poly.pdbx_strand_id
1 'polypeptide(L)'
;MGYSNVTIAMDDTKVISTSQSVSQITGCFNAMCEEKSAQTIWSPSIDAEVWLDDPLSLQPWMETQEIVDLGPIGIQARFGWYVSTALVTTLYSVDGLIVDHWRVLQNSQMTAYLTISTNEIEVLTTESAATAMFKGQRYCDRPECTNGVYYPPWCTQNNSQCVILLADYPESNFDKLTDQIQSLGLMVGVAWIGPNLKSTVQQRQEKNQPTLFFGWTPDDLTSSGAFSRVAFPSCQENAAVPDVDGATGGCDFPWQNVNKVAWRPLVVGAPYIYDLLKDVTFASSKMDGIMYSYYFSRLNMAEFACEWVQRNSGTWEPWIPSGSAGIKRTILLGGLFETLIDPTSPNSGIEPGARMAIDAVNADLNILPNYKLTLASMETGCSPETSLLSYFKFYEDRGQSLAGNFPFHSGFVWYFCVSAVSKTGFHGNEMQSRGIPPLLLQVL
;
A
#
# COMPACT_ATOMS: atom_id res chain seq x y z
N MET A 1 -15.77 -3.30 -8.31
CA MET A 1 -16.20 -3.31 -6.89
C MET A 1 -16.38 -1.88 -6.40
N GLY A 2 -17.55 -1.53 -5.87
CA GLY A 2 -17.98 -0.15 -5.56
C GLY A 2 -17.81 0.25 -4.10
N TYR A 3 -16.68 -0.09 -3.48
CA TYR A 3 -16.39 0.37 -2.12
C TYR A 3 -15.92 1.82 -2.18
N SER A 4 -16.60 2.71 -1.47
CA SER A 4 -16.16 4.09 -1.27
C SER A 4 -15.10 4.13 -0.16
N ASN A 5 -14.15 5.08 -0.26
CA ASN A 5 -13.13 5.36 0.77
C ASN A 5 -12.13 4.22 1.07
N VAL A 6 -11.75 3.42 0.07
CA VAL A 6 -10.58 2.52 0.20
C VAL A 6 -9.31 3.37 0.07
N THR A 7 -8.46 3.34 1.09
CA THR A 7 -7.15 3.99 1.10
C THR A 7 -6.05 2.94 1.20
N ILE A 8 -4.96 3.17 0.48
CA ILE A 8 -3.72 2.40 0.65
C ILE A 8 -2.89 3.18 1.67
N ALA A 9 -2.65 2.59 2.83
CA ALA A 9 -1.70 3.10 3.79
C ALA A 9 -0.32 2.54 3.42
N MET A 10 0.58 3.41 2.98
CA MET A 10 2.00 3.08 2.86
C MET A 10 2.66 3.48 4.18
N ASP A 11 3.21 2.50 4.89
CA ASP A 11 4.00 2.71 6.09
C ASP A 11 5.43 2.23 5.83
N ASP A 12 6.28 3.15 5.35
CA ASP A 12 7.69 2.87 5.06
C ASP A 12 8.52 2.66 6.34
N THR A 13 7.93 2.94 7.52
CA THR A 13 8.55 2.70 8.84
C THR A 13 8.18 1.35 9.44
N LYS A 14 7.41 0.54 8.70
CA LYS A 14 6.89 -0.74 9.19
C LYS A 14 8.04 -1.67 9.52
N VAL A 15 8.15 -2.01 10.80
CA VAL A 15 8.98 -3.13 11.27
C VAL A 15 8.38 -4.40 10.70
N ILE A 16 9.18 -5.14 9.94
CA ILE A 16 8.79 -6.42 9.37
C ILE A 16 8.78 -7.47 10.48
N SER A 17 7.69 -7.49 11.24
CA SER A 17 7.39 -8.45 12.31
C SER A 17 5.93 -8.88 12.23
N THR A 18 5.69 -10.18 12.45
CA THR A 18 4.32 -10.73 12.49
C THR A 18 3.48 -10.02 13.55
N SER A 19 4.02 -9.83 14.77
CA SER A 19 3.26 -9.26 15.88
C SER A 19 2.89 -7.80 15.65
N GLN A 20 3.79 -7.02 15.03
CA GLN A 20 3.52 -5.61 14.72
C GLN A 20 2.53 -5.46 13.57
N SER A 21 2.63 -6.29 12.54
CA SER A 21 1.67 -6.31 11.43
C SER A 21 0.27 -6.61 11.93
N VAL A 22 0.11 -7.59 12.81
CA VAL A 22 -1.19 -7.97 13.37
C VAL A 22 -1.69 -6.97 14.42
N SER A 23 -0.81 -6.37 15.23
CA SER A 23 -1.20 -5.33 16.19
C SER A 23 -1.75 -4.10 15.49
N GLN A 24 -1.21 -3.72 14.33
CA GLN A 24 -1.72 -2.62 13.50
C GLN A 24 -3.14 -2.89 12.98
N ILE A 25 -3.46 -4.13 12.61
CA ILE A 25 -4.82 -4.50 12.15
C ILE A 25 -5.81 -4.50 13.31
N THR A 26 -5.42 -5.11 14.44
CA THR A 26 -6.33 -5.37 15.55
C THR A 26 -6.47 -4.20 16.52
N GLY A 27 -5.45 -3.36 16.63
CA GLY A 27 -5.26 -2.41 17.71
C GLY A 27 -4.83 -3.05 19.04
N CYS A 28 -4.64 -4.37 19.10
CA CYS A 28 -4.20 -5.07 20.31
C CYS A 28 -2.69 -4.90 20.51
N PHE A 29 -2.24 -4.63 21.73
CA PHE A 29 -0.80 -4.50 22.02
C PHE A 29 -0.05 -5.85 22.00
N ASN A 30 -0.76 -6.95 22.23
CA ASN A 30 -0.21 -8.30 22.26
C ASN A 30 -1.26 -9.33 21.83
N ALA A 31 -0.82 -10.59 21.66
CA ALA A 31 -1.68 -11.69 21.23
C ALA A 31 -2.76 -12.11 22.26
N MET A 32 -2.65 -11.69 23.52
CA MET A 32 -3.70 -11.89 24.53
C MET A 32 -4.82 -10.86 24.39
N CYS A 33 -4.54 -9.74 23.70
CA CYS A 33 -5.45 -8.63 23.44
C CYS A 33 -6.20 -8.12 24.70
N GLU A 34 -5.50 -8.11 25.84
CA GLU A 34 -6.04 -7.62 27.12
C GLU A 34 -6.26 -6.10 27.07
N GLU A 35 -5.38 -5.40 26.36
CA GLU A 35 -5.44 -3.97 26.13
C GLU A 35 -5.50 -3.67 24.64
N LYS A 36 -6.41 -2.78 24.25
CA LYS A 36 -6.54 -2.25 22.89
C LYS A 36 -6.25 -0.77 22.89
N SER A 37 -5.48 -0.32 21.90
CA SER A 37 -5.43 1.11 21.60
C SER A 37 -6.82 1.58 21.16
N ALA A 38 -7.17 2.83 21.45
CA ALA A 38 -8.37 3.43 20.89
C ALA A 38 -8.19 3.42 19.36
N GLN A 39 -8.84 2.48 18.67
CA GLN A 39 -8.72 2.30 17.23
C GLN A 39 -8.92 3.65 16.54
N THR A 40 -7.84 4.18 15.98
CA THR A 40 -7.91 5.36 15.14
C THR A 40 -8.44 4.94 13.77
N ILE A 41 -9.11 5.87 13.10
CA ILE A 41 -9.69 5.73 11.75
C ILE A 41 -8.66 5.31 10.68
N TRP A 42 -7.37 5.22 11.04
CA TRP A 42 -6.23 4.96 10.17
C TRP A 42 -5.65 3.53 10.27
N SER A 43 -6.24 2.64 11.06
CA SER A 43 -5.74 1.26 11.19
C SER A 43 -6.02 0.45 9.92
N PRO A 44 -5.02 -0.21 9.31
CA PRO A 44 -5.22 -1.01 8.10
C PRO A 44 -6.15 -2.19 8.41
N SER A 45 -7.19 -2.39 7.59
CA SER A 45 -8.07 -3.56 7.75
C SER A 45 -7.53 -4.83 7.10
N ILE A 46 -6.52 -4.71 6.25
CA ILE A 46 -5.88 -5.78 5.48
C ILE A 46 -4.38 -5.50 5.45
N ASP A 47 -3.59 -6.53 5.68
CA ASP A 47 -2.16 -6.56 5.39
C ASP A 47 -1.87 -7.71 4.44
N ALA A 48 -1.38 -7.40 3.25
CA ALA A 48 -1.08 -8.39 2.23
C ALA A 48 0.33 -8.98 2.37
N GLU A 49 1.15 -8.45 3.28
CA GLU A 49 2.56 -8.77 3.39
C GLU A 49 2.98 -8.98 4.86
N VAL A 50 2.41 -10.02 5.48
CA VAL A 50 2.77 -10.45 6.83
C VAL A 50 3.82 -11.56 6.75
N TRP A 51 5.04 -11.23 7.16
CA TRP A 51 6.16 -12.17 7.18
C TRP A 51 6.05 -13.06 8.42
N LEU A 52 6.11 -14.38 8.22
CA LEU A 52 6.01 -15.37 9.29
C LEU A 52 7.38 -15.92 9.64
N ASP A 53 7.79 -15.75 10.90
CA ASP A 53 8.96 -16.44 11.45
C ASP A 53 8.70 -17.95 11.61
N ASP A 54 7.48 -18.32 12.01
CA ASP A 54 7.00 -19.70 12.13
C ASP A 54 5.56 -19.83 11.56
N PRO A 55 5.19 -20.95 10.92
CA PRO A 55 3.83 -21.15 10.42
C PRO A 55 2.71 -21.01 11.47
N LEU A 56 3.03 -21.19 12.75
CA LEU A 56 2.10 -21.06 13.88
C LEU A 56 2.10 -19.66 14.51
N SER A 57 2.93 -18.72 14.04
CA SER A 57 3.04 -17.36 14.60
C SER A 57 1.71 -16.59 14.61
N LEU A 58 0.77 -16.92 13.72
CA LEU A 58 -0.56 -16.31 13.67
C LEU A 58 -1.58 -16.95 14.61
N GLN A 59 -1.34 -18.17 15.09
CA GLN A 59 -2.33 -18.92 15.86
C GLN A 59 -2.80 -18.18 17.13
N PRO A 60 -1.93 -17.64 17.98
CA PRO A 60 -2.35 -16.90 19.18
C PRO A 60 -3.25 -15.70 18.84
N TRP A 61 -2.98 -15.05 17.72
CA TRP A 61 -3.77 -13.90 17.26
C TRP A 61 -5.12 -14.31 16.68
N MET A 62 -5.21 -15.45 16.00
CA MET A 62 -6.50 -15.97 15.50
C MET A 62 -7.43 -16.40 16.64
N GLU A 63 -6.89 -16.85 17.77
CA GLU A 63 -7.66 -17.22 18.96
C GLU A 63 -8.41 -16.02 19.56
N THR A 64 -7.90 -14.79 19.39
CA THR A 64 -8.61 -13.55 19.78
C THR A 64 -9.91 -13.30 19.00
N GLN A 65 -10.08 -13.98 17.86
CA GLN A 65 -11.16 -13.75 16.90
C GLN A 65 -11.19 -12.34 16.29
N GLU A 66 -10.10 -11.57 16.35
CA GLU A 66 -10.02 -10.24 15.74
C GLU A 66 -9.53 -10.26 14.28
N ILE A 67 -8.78 -11.29 13.90
CA ILE A 67 -8.23 -11.46 12.54
C ILE A 67 -8.67 -12.77 11.89
N VAL A 68 -8.42 -12.84 10.59
CA VAL A 68 -8.46 -14.04 9.77
C VAL A 68 -7.18 -14.15 8.96
N ASP A 69 -6.56 -15.34 8.98
CA ASP A 69 -5.48 -15.69 8.05
C ASP A 69 -6.10 -16.03 6.69
N LEU A 70 -5.70 -15.29 5.66
CA LEU A 70 -6.13 -15.49 4.27
C LEU A 70 -5.19 -16.42 3.51
N GLY A 71 -4.19 -16.98 4.20
CA GLY A 71 -3.20 -17.90 3.66
C GLY A 71 -2.03 -17.19 2.98
N PRO A 72 -1.10 -17.96 2.40
CA PRO A 72 0.10 -17.43 1.79
C PRO A 72 -0.23 -16.61 0.53
N ILE A 73 0.55 -15.55 0.30
CA ILE A 73 0.52 -14.82 -0.97
C ILE A 73 1.20 -15.61 -2.11
N GLY A 74 1.92 -16.70 -1.78
CA GLY A 74 2.57 -17.59 -2.74
C GLY A 74 4.07 -17.33 -2.97
N ILE A 75 4.63 -16.33 -2.28
CA ILE A 75 6.06 -16.04 -2.29
C ILE A 75 6.68 -16.39 -0.94
N GLN A 76 7.97 -16.69 -0.96
CA GLN A 76 8.81 -16.70 0.23
C GLN A 76 9.74 -15.51 0.15
N ALA A 77 10.01 -14.92 1.30
CA ALA A 77 10.86 -13.76 1.39
C ALA A 77 11.99 -13.99 2.40
N ARG A 78 13.09 -13.27 2.23
CA ARG A 78 14.32 -13.50 2.99
C ARG A 78 15.17 -12.25 3.04
N PHE A 79 15.56 -11.86 4.25
CA PHE A 79 16.55 -10.82 4.46
C PHE A 79 17.95 -11.24 4.03
N GLY A 80 18.82 -10.28 3.77
CA GLY A 80 20.21 -10.54 3.44
C GLY A 80 21.03 -9.28 3.28
N TRP A 81 22.34 -9.47 3.22
CA TRP A 81 23.25 -8.41 2.82
C TRP A 81 23.55 -8.59 1.35
N TYR A 82 23.72 -7.49 0.65
CA TYR A 82 23.92 -7.47 -0.79
C TYR A 82 25.07 -6.54 -1.13
N VAL A 83 25.89 -6.96 -2.09
CA VAL A 83 27.03 -6.22 -2.60
C VAL A 83 26.93 -6.08 -4.12
N SER A 84 27.42 -4.98 -4.68
CA SER A 84 27.43 -4.77 -6.14
C SER A 84 28.06 -5.94 -6.90
N THR A 85 27.31 -6.57 -7.81
CA THR A 85 27.79 -7.71 -8.64
C THR A 85 29.00 -7.31 -9.50
N ALA A 86 29.08 -6.04 -9.92
CA ALA A 86 30.22 -5.49 -10.63
C ALA A 86 31.53 -5.57 -9.83
N LEU A 87 31.48 -5.29 -8.51
CA LEU A 87 32.63 -5.44 -7.62
C LEU A 87 33.04 -6.92 -7.52
N VAL A 88 32.05 -7.81 -7.29
CA VAL A 88 32.27 -9.26 -7.19
C VAL A 88 32.98 -9.79 -8.42
N THR A 89 32.45 -9.47 -9.60
CA THR A 89 33.00 -9.92 -10.88
C THR A 89 34.42 -9.39 -11.08
N THR A 90 34.66 -8.11 -10.79
CA THR A 90 35.96 -7.47 -10.98
C THR A 90 37.03 -8.10 -10.10
N LEU A 91 36.79 -8.17 -8.79
CA LEU A 91 37.78 -8.68 -7.83
C LEU A 91 38.01 -10.18 -7.96
N TYR A 92 37.00 -10.95 -8.33
CA TYR A 92 37.18 -12.35 -8.66
C TYR A 92 38.05 -12.54 -9.91
N SER A 93 37.81 -11.76 -10.96
CA SER A 93 38.55 -11.89 -12.22
C SER A 93 40.01 -11.46 -12.14
N VAL A 94 40.31 -10.42 -11.34
CA VAL A 94 41.66 -9.84 -11.24
C VAL A 94 42.48 -10.54 -10.17
N ASP A 95 41.90 -10.74 -8.98
CA ASP A 95 42.63 -11.18 -7.78
C ASP A 95 42.19 -12.55 -7.26
N GLY A 96 41.16 -13.17 -7.86
CA GLY A 96 40.58 -14.42 -7.36
C GLY A 96 39.82 -14.24 -6.03
N LEU A 97 39.45 -13.01 -5.67
CA LEU A 97 38.81 -12.70 -4.39
C LEU A 97 37.31 -12.94 -4.43
N ILE A 98 36.82 -13.72 -3.47
CA ILE A 98 35.39 -13.98 -3.23
C ILE A 98 34.88 -12.94 -2.23
N VAL A 99 34.20 -11.91 -2.73
CA VAL A 99 33.78 -10.75 -1.90
C VAL A 99 32.29 -10.74 -1.54
N ASP A 100 31.54 -11.70 -2.05
CA ASP A 100 30.16 -12.03 -1.68
C ASP A 100 30.10 -13.11 -0.59
N HIS A 101 31.14 -13.23 0.23
CA HIS A 101 31.18 -14.12 1.39
C HIS A 101 31.58 -13.35 2.65
N TRP A 102 30.84 -13.54 3.75
CA TRP A 102 30.95 -12.76 4.98
C TRP A 102 32.38 -12.63 5.54
N ARG A 103 33.20 -13.70 5.43
CA ARG A 103 34.60 -13.72 5.92
C ARG A 103 35.45 -12.61 5.34
N VAL A 104 35.15 -12.15 4.12
CA VAL A 104 35.90 -11.05 3.51
C VAL A 104 35.77 -9.77 4.34
N LEU A 105 34.62 -9.58 4.98
CA LEU A 105 34.30 -8.41 5.80
C LEU A 105 34.98 -8.42 7.17
N GLN A 106 35.71 -9.49 7.52
CA GLN A 106 36.61 -9.50 8.68
C GLN A 106 37.95 -8.80 8.35
N ASN A 107 38.26 -8.60 7.07
CA ASN A 107 39.51 -7.99 6.64
C ASN A 107 39.36 -6.47 6.49
N SER A 108 40.13 -5.71 7.27
CA SER A 108 40.14 -4.24 7.22
C SER A 108 40.57 -3.68 5.86
N GLN A 109 41.25 -4.46 5.01
CA GLN A 109 41.61 -4.03 3.64
C GLN A 109 40.40 -3.88 2.73
N MET A 110 39.26 -4.51 3.06
CA MET A 110 38.02 -4.38 2.28
C MET A 110 37.45 -2.96 2.30
N THR A 111 37.85 -2.13 3.27
CA THR A 111 37.47 -0.71 3.28
C THR A 111 37.85 0.00 2.00
N ALA A 112 39.01 -0.31 1.41
CA ALA A 112 39.46 0.34 0.19
C ALA A 112 38.45 0.23 -0.98
N TYR A 113 37.65 -0.84 -1.01
CA TYR A 113 36.67 -1.08 -2.06
C TYR A 113 35.25 -0.59 -1.72
N LEU A 114 34.87 -0.58 -0.44
CA LEU A 114 33.50 -0.29 0.02
C LEU A 114 33.42 0.99 0.88
N THR A 115 34.38 1.90 0.74
CA THR A 115 34.39 3.15 1.51
C THR A 115 33.24 4.07 1.08
N ILE A 116 32.56 4.62 2.08
CA ILE A 116 31.66 5.76 1.95
C ILE A 116 32.30 6.91 2.74
N SER A 117 32.38 8.10 2.14
CA SER A 117 33.01 9.24 2.80
C SER A 117 32.22 9.67 4.04
N THR A 118 32.90 10.17 5.07
CA THR A 118 32.24 10.65 6.31
C THR A 118 31.19 11.72 6.03
N ASN A 119 31.47 12.64 5.10
CA ASN A 119 30.52 13.68 4.69
C ASN A 119 29.28 13.08 4.01
N GLU A 120 29.45 12.05 3.19
CA GLU A 120 28.33 11.37 2.55
C GLU A 120 27.47 10.63 3.58
N ILE A 121 28.08 9.90 4.52
CA ILE A 121 27.38 9.23 5.62
C ILE A 121 26.59 10.24 6.46
N GLU A 122 27.20 11.39 6.77
CA GLU A 122 26.54 12.44 7.54
C GLU A 122 25.28 12.95 6.86
N VAL A 123 25.31 13.13 5.54
CA VAL A 123 24.15 13.54 4.75
C VAL A 123 23.09 12.44 4.71
N LEU A 124 23.50 11.19 4.47
CA LEU A 124 22.56 10.07 4.30
C LEU A 124 21.82 9.69 5.59
N THR A 125 22.48 9.81 6.73
CA THR A 125 21.92 9.43 8.04
C THR A 125 21.04 10.52 8.68
N THR A 126 20.90 11.67 8.03
CA THR A 126 20.10 12.79 8.52
C THR A 126 18.72 12.78 7.85
N GLU A 127 17.68 12.92 8.66
CA GLU A 127 16.30 12.99 8.21
C GLU A 127 16.06 14.25 7.38
N SER A 128 15.62 14.04 6.14
CA SER A 128 15.33 15.08 5.17
C SER A 128 13.87 15.54 5.17
N ALA A 129 13.04 14.99 6.07
CA ALA A 129 11.58 15.00 5.95
C ALA A 129 10.96 16.38 5.74
N ALA A 130 9.98 16.39 4.84
CA ALA A 130 9.24 17.53 4.32
C ALA A 130 8.36 18.27 5.35
N THR A 131 8.19 17.70 6.55
CA THR A 131 7.49 18.31 7.69
C THR A 131 8.51 18.88 8.67
N ALA A 132 8.40 20.18 8.98
CA ALA A 132 9.37 20.94 9.77
C ALA A 132 9.61 20.43 11.22
N MET A 133 8.91 19.38 11.66
CA MET A 133 8.93 18.87 13.04
C MET A 133 10.12 17.95 13.33
N PHE A 134 10.64 17.22 12.34
CA PHE A 134 11.74 16.23 12.52
C PHE A 134 12.97 16.50 11.65
N LYS A 135 12.96 17.61 10.90
CA LYS A 135 14.05 17.99 9.99
C LYS A 135 15.38 18.13 10.74
N GLY A 136 16.38 17.35 10.33
CA GLY A 136 17.74 17.39 10.89
C GLY A 136 18.01 16.42 12.04
N GLN A 137 17.04 15.58 12.42
CA GLN A 137 17.29 14.45 13.33
C GLN A 137 18.02 13.31 12.58
N ARG A 138 18.62 12.38 13.32
CA ARG A 138 19.25 11.18 12.73
C ARG A 138 18.25 10.04 12.72
N TYR A 139 18.27 9.21 11.67
CA TYR A 139 17.40 8.02 11.61
C TYR A 139 17.69 7.00 12.71
N CYS A 140 18.92 6.99 13.25
CA CYS A 140 19.24 6.24 14.47
C CYS A 140 19.64 7.21 15.58
N ASP A 141 18.79 7.28 16.61
CA ASP A 141 18.96 8.07 17.84
C ASP A 141 19.28 7.20 19.07
N ARG A 142 19.40 5.87 18.88
CA ARG A 142 19.80 4.93 19.92
C ARG A 142 21.16 5.29 20.52
N PRO A 143 21.39 5.04 21.83
CA PRO A 143 22.65 5.36 22.49
C PRO A 143 23.87 4.61 21.92
N GLU A 144 23.65 3.46 21.27
CA GLU A 144 24.66 2.68 20.55
C GLU A 144 25.05 3.29 19.19
N CYS A 145 24.23 4.22 18.67
CA CYS A 145 24.50 4.94 17.44
C CYS A 145 25.28 6.23 17.70
N THR A 146 26.25 6.50 16.85
CA THR A 146 26.95 7.78 16.78
C THR A 146 26.68 8.42 15.43
N ASN A 147 26.03 9.59 15.45
CA ASN A 147 25.66 10.33 14.23
C ASN A 147 24.86 9.48 13.22
N GLY A 148 23.94 8.64 13.70
CA GLY A 148 23.12 7.76 12.87
C GLY A 148 23.81 6.47 12.40
N VAL A 149 25.01 6.17 12.90
CA VAL A 149 25.79 4.98 12.54
C VAL A 149 26.09 4.15 13.77
N TYR A 150 25.82 2.86 13.72
CA TYR A 150 26.35 1.90 14.69
C TYR A 150 27.76 1.45 14.27
N TYR A 151 28.69 1.44 15.22
CA TYR A 151 30.03 0.89 15.04
C TYR A 151 30.30 -0.20 16.09
N PRO A 152 30.79 -1.39 15.71
CA PRO A 152 31.21 -2.37 16.70
C PRO A 152 32.47 -1.87 17.44
N PRO A 153 32.79 -2.41 18.63
CA PRO A 153 33.82 -1.87 19.52
C PRO A 153 35.24 -1.78 18.91
N TRP A 154 35.54 -2.59 17.90
CA TRP A 154 36.83 -2.59 17.20
C TRP A 154 36.90 -1.61 16.01
N CYS A 155 35.79 -0.94 15.68
CA CYS A 155 35.76 0.13 14.68
C CYS A 155 35.89 1.50 15.36
N THR A 156 36.90 2.28 15.01
CA THR A 156 37.02 3.67 15.51
C THR A 156 36.18 4.63 14.66
N GLN A 157 35.45 5.55 15.33
CA GLN A 157 34.50 6.49 14.71
C GLN A 157 35.12 7.43 13.66
N ASN A 158 36.44 7.69 13.72
CA ASN A 158 37.17 8.55 12.78
C ASN A 158 37.68 7.82 11.52
N ASN A 159 37.34 6.54 11.37
CA ASN A 159 37.37 5.72 10.16
C ASN A 159 38.69 5.54 9.37
N SER A 160 39.18 4.30 9.36
CA SER A 160 39.83 3.74 8.16
C SER A 160 39.66 2.23 8.01
N GLN A 161 39.14 1.54 9.03
CA GLN A 161 39.20 0.07 9.10
C GLN A 161 37.88 -0.65 8.91
N CYS A 162 36.74 0.04 8.92
CA CYS A 162 35.43 -0.59 8.77
C CYS A 162 34.65 -0.14 7.55
N VAL A 163 34.02 -1.09 6.86
CA VAL A 163 33.11 -0.84 5.75
C VAL A 163 31.77 -0.36 6.30
N ILE A 164 30.98 0.30 5.48
CA ILE A 164 29.64 0.76 5.87
C ILE A 164 28.59 -0.08 5.15
N LEU A 165 27.75 -0.74 5.94
CA LEU A 165 26.50 -1.34 5.52
C LEU A 165 25.40 -0.26 5.55
N LEU A 166 24.77 0.00 4.41
CA LEU A 166 23.58 0.85 4.37
C LEU A 166 22.34 0.04 4.76
N ALA A 167 21.54 0.56 5.68
CA ALA A 167 20.27 -0.05 6.11
C ALA A 167 19.17 1.02 6.20
N ASP A 168 17.92 0.58 6.27
CA ASP A 168 16.74 1.45 6.32
C ASP A 168 16.57 2.07 7.73
N TYR A 169 15.60 1.58 8.49
CA TYR A 169 15.21 2.04 9.81
C TYR A 169 15.73 1.08 10.89
N PRO A 170 16.34 1.56 11.99
CA PRO A 170 16.87 0.70 13.05
C PRO A 170 15.81 -0.17 13.71
N GLU A 171 14.55 0.29 13.76
CA GLU A 171 13.43 -0.45 14.34
C GLU A 171 13.20 -1.80 13.65
N SER A 172 13.59 -1.93 12.37
CA SER A 172 13.37 -3.14 11.60
C SER A 172 14.29 -4.29 12.03
N ASN A 173 15.60 -4.02 12.17
CA ASN A 173 16.62 -5.06 12.21
C ASN A 173 17.88 -4.70 13.02
N PHE A 174 17.85 -3.66 13.87
CA PHE A 174 19.04 -3.23 14.61
C PHE A 174 19.73 -4.37 15.35
N ASP A 175 19.02 -5.03 16.27
CA ASP A 175 19.61 -6.05 17.14
C ASP A 175 20.13 -7.24 16.32
N LYS A 176 19.38 -7.68 15.30
CA LYS A 176 19.79 -8.76 14.39
C LYS A 176 21.09 -8.44 13.65
N LEU A 177 21.22 -7.22 13.11
CA LEU A 177 22.41 -6.80 12.38
C LEU A 177 23.61 -6.61 13.31
N THR A 178 23.42 -5.97 14.46
CA THR A 178 24.50 -5.75 15.42
C THR A 178 25.01 -7.07 16.00
N ASP A 179 24.11 -8.00 16.31
CA ASP A 179 24.48 -9.33 16.82
C ASP A 179 25.23 -10.15 15.77
N GLN A 180 24.81 -10.09 14.50
CA GLN A 180 25.51 -10.76 13.40
C GLN A 180 26.92 -10.19 13.18
N ILE A 181 27.06 -8.86 13.22
CA ILE A 181 28.36 -8.17 13.13
C ILE A 181 29.28 -8.58 14.28
N GLN A 182 28.75 -8.54 15.51
CA GLN A 182 29.54 -8.84 16.70
C GLN A 182 29.95 -10.32 16.75
N SER A 183 29.02 -11.22 16.49
CA SER A 183 29.25 -12.68 16.56
C SER A 183 30.26 -13.16 15.53
N LEU A 184 30.27 -12.55 14.35
CA LEU A 184 31.21 -12.90 13.27
C LEU A 184 32.50 -12.07 13.28
N GLY A 185 32.63 -11.09 14.18
CA GLY A 185 33.80 -10.21 14.22
C GLY A 185 33.98 -9.40 12.93
N LEU A 186 32.88 -8.88 12.35
CA LEU A 186 32.93 -8.16 11.08
C LEU A 186 33.46 -6.73 11.27
N MET A 187 34.33 -6.28 10.38
CA MET A 187 34.81 -4.90 10.27
C MET A 187 33.76 -4.04 9.54
N VAL A 188 32.54 -4.00 10.06
CA VAL A 188 31.37 -3.37 9.42
C VAL A 188 30.66 -2.46 10.42
N GLY A 189 30.44 -1.21 10.06
CA GLY A 189 29.47 -0.33 10.71
C GLY A 189 28.15 -0.30 9.94
N VAL A 190 27.05 0.07 10.60
CA VAL A 190 25.71 0.14 9.99
C VAL A 190 25.24 1.59 9.98
N ALA A 191 25.08 2.16 8.79
CA ALA A 191 24.50 3.49 8.62
C ALA A 191 23.01 3.36 8.31
N TRP A 192 22.18 3.92 9.19
CA TRP A 192 20.72 3.94 9.05
C TRP A 192 20.30 5.18 8.26
N ILE A 193 19.72 4.96 7.09
CA ILE A 193 19.42 6.02 6.11
C ILE A 193 17.92 6.11 5.77
N GLY A 194 17.10 5.35 6.50
CA GLY A 194 15.66 5.38 6.48
C GLY A 194 15.09 5.14 5.07
N PRO A 195 14.15 5.98 4.60
CA PRO A 195 13.42 5.75 3.36
C PRO A 195 14.29 5.99 2.11
N ASN A 196 15.51 6.53 2.30
CA ASN A 196 16.44 6.81 1.20
C ASN A 196 17.26 5.60 0.79
N LEU A 197 17.14 4.45 1.47
CA LEU A 197 17.95 3.26 1.19
C LEU A 197 17.92 2.89 -0.30
N LYS A 198 16.72 2.69 -0.84
CA LYS A 198 16.54 2.25 -2.22
C LYS A 198 17.06 3.23 -3.24
N SER A 199 16.70 4.50 -3.10
CA SER A 199 17.15 5.57 -4.02
C SER A 199 18.66 5.78 -3.95
N THR A 200 19.26 5.65 -2.77
CA THR A 200 20.72 5.76 -2.56
C THR A 200 21.46 4.59 -3.21
N VAL A 201 21.00 3.37 -2.99
CA VAL A 201 21.61 2.16 -3.58
C VAL A 201 21.54 2.22 -5.11
N GLN A 202 20.40 2.62 -5.69
CA GLN A 202 20.25 2.81 -7.14
C GLN A 202 21.21 3.88 -7.68
N GLN A 203 21.27 5.05 -7.06
CA GLN A 203 22.17 6.14 -7.51
C GLN A 203 23.64 5.74 -7.46
N ARG A 204 24.06 5.01 -6.41
CA ARG A 204 25.43 4.51 -6.31
C ARG A 204 25.72 3.47 -7.38
N GLN A 205 24.77 2.58 -7.65
CA GLN A 205 24.87 1.59 -8.72
C GLN A 205 24.99 2.25 -10.12
N GLU A 206 24.19 3.28 -10.41
CA GLU A 206 24.28 4.05 -11.66
C GLU A 206 25.65 4.74 -11.83
N LYS A 207 26.29 5.13 -10.72
CA LYS A 207 27.64 5.72 -10.70
C LYS A 207 28.76 4.67 -10.64
N ASN A 208 28.44 3.38 -10.73
CA ASN A 208 29.38 2.26 -10.54
C ASN A 208 30.16 2.34 -9.21
N GLN A 209 29.53 2.88 -8.16
CA GLN A 209 30.11 2.93 -6.83
C GLN A 209 29.79 1.63 -6.10
N PRO A 210 30.81 0.87 -5.64
CA PRO A 210 30.57 -0.31 -4.83
C PRO A 210 29.73 0.03 -3.60
N THR A 211 28.73 -0.80 -3.35
CA THR A 211 27.75 -0.58 -2.29
C THR A 211 27.48 -1.89 -1.58
N LEU A 212 27.53 -1.85 -0.25
CA LEU A 212 27.10 -2.91 0.65
C LEU A 212 25.84 -2.42 1.36
N PHE A 213 24.75 -3.16 1.25
CA PHE A 213 23.49 -2.78 1.88
C PHE A 213 22.73 -3.98 2.42
N PHE A 214 21.87 -3.72 3.38
CA PHE A 214 20.92 -4.68 3.92
C PHE A 214 19.58 -4.53 3.20
N GLY A 215 18.94 -5.65 2.87
CA GLY A 215 17.64 -5.65 2.21
C GLY A 215 17.04 -7.04 2.20
N TRP A 216 16.09 -7.27 1.29
CA TRP A 216 15.42 -8.56 1.19
C TRP A 216 15.14 -8.99 -0.24
N THR A 217 14.85 -10.27 -0.42
CA THR A 217 14.39 -10.85 -1.67
C THR A 217 13.05 -11.55 -1.45
N PRO A 218 12.09 -11.47 -2.40
CA PRO A 218 12.15 -10.68 -3.62
C PRO A 218 11.92 -9.18 -3.35
N ASP A 219 12.76 -8.34 -3.94
CA ASP A 219 12.61 -6.88 -4.05
C ASP A 219 13.14 -6.43 -5.42
N ASP A 220 12.80 -5.25 -5.91
CA ASP A 220 13.26 -4.78 -7.21
C ASP A 220 14.78 -4.57 -7.25
N LEU A 221 15.40 -4.10 -6.16
CA LEU A 221 16.86 -4.05 -6.07
C LEU A 221 17.47 -5.44 -6.18
N THR A 222 17.02 -6.38 -5.37
CA THR A 222 17.63 -7.71 -5.24
C THR A 222 17.30 -8.63 -6.41
N SER A 223 16.22 -8.36 -7.13
CA SER A 223 15.82 -9.08 -8.36
C SER A 223 16.47 -8.52 -9.62
N SER A 224 17.11 -7.33 -9.57
CA SER A 224 17.69 -6.67 -10.75
C SER A 224 18.87 -7.42 -11.39
N GLY A 225 19.54 -8.30 -10.63
CA GLY A 225 20.82 -8.91 -11.00
C GLY A 225 22.04 -8.00 -10.81
N ALA A 226 21.84 -6.73 -10.44
CA ALA A 226 22.92 -5.78 -10.20
C ALA A 226 23.68 -6.01 -8.89
N PHE A 227 23.08 -6.80 -7.98
CA PHE A 227 23.63 -7.08 -6.66
C PHE A 227 23.68 -8.59 -6.39
N SER A 228 24.73 -9.00 -5.71
CA SER A 228 24.98 -10.38 -5.28
C SER A 228 24.74 -10.46 -3.77
N ARG A 229 24.00 -11.48 -3.34
CA ARG A 229 23.75 -11.73 -1.92
C ARG A 229 25.03 -12.23 -1.25
N VAL A 230 25.39 -11.65 -0.12
CA VAL A 230 26.49 -12.12 0.71
C VAL A 230 26.11 -13.45 1.37
N ALA A 231 26.95 -14.46 1.21
CA ALA A 231 26.79 -15.76 1.84
C ALA A 231 27.20 -15.67 3.32
N PHE A 232 26.34 -16.16 4.21
CA PHE A 232 26.56 -16.31 5.65
C PHE A 232 26.46 -17.79 6.07
N PRO A 233 26.98 -18.18 7.25
CA PRO A 233 26.86 -19.55 7.75
C PRO A 233 25.40 -19.96 7.95
N SER A 234 25.08 -21.23 7.68
CA SER A 234 23.73 -21.75 7.97
C SER A 234 23.49 -21.82 9.49
N CYS A 235 22.29 -21.43 9.94
CA CYS A 235 21.91 -21.54 11.35
C CYS A 235 21.82 -23.00 11.83
N GLN A 236 21.75 -24.00 10.93
CA GLN A 236 21.66 -25.41 11.30
C GLN A 236 23.01 -26.02 11.71
N GLU A 237 24.15 -25.46 11.29
CA GLU A 237 25.48 -26.00 11.62
C GLU A 237 25.98 -25.57 13.01
N ASN A 238 25.38 -24.55 13.62
CA ASN A 238 25.75 -24.04 14.94
C ASN A 238 24.97 -24.66 16.11
N ALA A 239 24.11 -25.67 15.85
CA ALA A 239 23.40 -26.39 16.91
C ALA A 239 24.31 -27.28 17.79
N ALA A 240 25.59 -27.45 17.43
CA ALA A 240 26.56 -28.27 18.16
C ALA A 240 27.40 -27.50 19.20
N VAL A 241 27.16 -26.20 19.41
CA VAL A 241 27.69 -25.47 20.57
C VAL A 241 26.55 -25.20 21.54
N PRO A 242 26.32 -26.07 22.54
CA PRO A 242 25.53 -25.68 23.70
C PRO A 242 26.34 -24.66 24.53
N ASP A 243 25.62 -23.75 25.19
CA ASP A 243 26.08 -22.71 26.12
C ASP A 243 26.69 -21.45 25.47
N VAL A 244 26.30 -20.20 25.77
CA VAL A 244 25.78 -19.55 26.98
C VAL A 244 24.85 -18.40 26.51
N ASP A 245 23.69 -18.18 27.14
CA ASP A 245 22.82 -17.00 26.96
C ASP A 245 22.25 -16.72 25.54
N GLY A 246 21.58 -17.69 24.90
CA GLY A 246 20.64 -17.41 23.80
C GLY A 246 21.23 -16.83 22.49
N ALA A 247 22.55 -16.78 22.35
CA ALA A 247 23.21 -16.20 21.18
C ALA A 247 23.29 -17.19 19.99
N THR A 248 22.24 -17.22 19.16
CA THR A 248 22.31 -17.71 17.76
C THR A 248 22.82 -16.61 16.81
N GLY A 249 23.61 -15.67 17.30
CA GLY A 249 24.10 -14.54 16.51
C GLY A 249 25.08 -15.01 15.42
N GLY A 250 25.03 -14.36 14.26
CA GLY A 250 26.04 -14.58 13.21
C GLY A 250 25.66 -15.57 12.10
N CYS A 251 24.47 -16.18 12.11
CA CYS A 251 24.04 -17.06 11.01
C CYS A 251 23.19 -16.32 9.98
N ASP A 252 22.91 -16.98 8.86
CA ASP A 252 22.16 -16.42 7.75
C ASP A 252 20.66 -16.32 8.05
N PHE A 253 19.98 -15.34 7.45
CA PHE A 253 18.53 -15.14 7.65
C PHE A 253 17.73 -16.33 7.08
N PRO A 254 16.67 -16.82 7.74
CA PRO A 254 15.85 -17.90 7.20
C PRO A 254 14.93 -17.42 6.07
N TRP A 255 14.43 -18.36 5.26
CA TRP A 255 13.29 -18.10 4.37
C TRP A 255 12.00 -18.02 5.19
N GLN A 256 11.18 -17.03 4.90
CA GLN A 256 9.92 -16.75 5.57
C GLN A 256 8.77 -16.84 4.59
N ASN A 257 7.66 -17.42 5.04
CA ASN A 257 6.42 -17.36 4.25
C ASN A 257 5.79 -15.99 4.42
N VAL A 258 5.24 -15.46 3.34
CA VAL A 258 4.50 -14.20 3.36
C VAL A 258 3.02 -14.52 3.27
N ASN A 259 2.27 -14.15 4.29
CA ASN A 259 0.84 -14.37 4.41
C ASN A 259 0.05 -13.07 4.28
N LYS A 260 -1.22 -13.22 3.93
CA LYS A 260 -2.20 -12.14 3.93
C LYS A 260 -3.06 -12.28 5.18
N VAL A 261 -3.24 -11.20 5.92
CA VAL A 261 -4.07 -11.17 7.13
C VAL A 261 -5.10 -10.06 7.01
N ALA A 262 -6.33 -10.33 7.45
CA ALA A 262 -7.39 -9.33 7.43
C ALA A 262 -8.10 -9.24 8.78
N TRP A 263 -8.64 -8.06 9.04
CA TRP A 263 -9.56 -7.81 10.14
C TRP A 263 -10.84 -8.62 9.94
N ARG A 264 -11.25 -9.37 10.96
CA ARG A 264 -12.32 -10.35 10.82
C ARG A 264 -13.67 -9.79 10.34
N PRO A 265 -14.13 -8.61 10.77
CA PRO A 265 -15.35 -8.00 10.25
C PRO A 265 -15.40 -7.81 8.73
N LEU A 266 -14.26 -7.82 8.04
CA LEU A 266 -14.19 -7.81 6.57
C LEU A 266 -14.92 -9.01 5.94
N VAL A 267 -14.93 -10.16 6.62
CA VAL A 267 -15.59 -11.40 6.14
C VAL A 267 -17.07 -11.17 5.84
N VAL A 268 -17.74 -10.37 6.68
CA VAL A 268 -19.17 -10.06 6.53
C VAL A 268 -19.39 -8.71 5.85
N GLY A 269 -18.57 -7.71 6.15
CA GLY A 269 -18.72 -6.35 5.63
C GLY A 269 -18.31 -6.18 4.16
N ALA A 270 -17.40 -7.01 3.67
CA ALA A 270 -16.89 -6.95 2.30
C ALA A 270 -16.52 -8.36 1.76
N PRO A 271 -17.50 -9.28 1.64
CA PRO A 271 -17.24 -10.69 1.32
C PRO A 271 -16.50 -10.86 -0.03
N TYR A 272 -16.78 -10.01 -1.02
CA TYR A 272 -16.07 -10.08 -2.31
C TYR A 272 -14.61 -9.64 -2.25
N ILE A 273 -14.26 -8.69 -1.36
CA ILE A 273 -12.84 -8.35 -1.14
C ILE A 273 -12.16 -9.49 -0.39
N TYR A 274 -12.83 -10.03 0.63
CA TYR A 274 -12.34 -11.18 1.38
C TYR A 274 -12.04 -12.37 0.46
N ASP A 275 -13.00 -12.75 -0.40
CA ASP A 275 -12.84 -13.85 -1.34
C ASP A 275 -11.74 -13.56 -2.38
N LEU A 276 -11.71 -12.34 -2.94
CA LEU A 276 -10.64 -11.92 -3.86
C LEU A 276 -9.26 -12.09 -3.22
N LEU A 277 -9.06 -11.56 -2.01
CA LEU A 277 -7.76 -11.57 -1.35
C LEU A 277 -7.32 -12.98 -1.00
N LYS A 278 -8.24 -13.90 -0.72
CA LYS A 278 -7.93 -15.30 -0.50
C LYS A 278 -7.30 -15.94 -1.75
N ASP A 279 -7.82 -15.59 -2.92
CA ASP A 279 -7.37 -16.16 -4.20
C ASP A 279 -6.14 -15.47 -4.80
N VAL A 280 -5.86 -14.20 -4.42
CA VAL A 280 -4.64 -13.47 -4.85
C VAL A 280 -3.39 -14.25 -4.45
N THR A 281 -2.70 -14.81 -5.44
CA THR A 281 -1.48 -15.58 -5.24
C THR A 281 -0.49 -15.36 -6.38
N PHE A 282 0.79 -15.27 -6.06
CA PHE A 282 1.87 -15.12 -7.03
C PHE A 282 2.82 -16.31 -6.92
N ALA A 283 3.15 -16.92 -8.06
CA ALA A 283 4.27 -17.86 -8.10
C ALA A 283 5.59 -17.09 -7.89
N SER A 284 6.54 -17.65 -7.12
CA SER A 284 7.79 -16.95 -6.77
C SER A 284 8.56 -16.46 -8.00
N SER A 285 8.70 -17.29 -9.04
CA SER A 285 9.37 -16.90 -10.29
C SER A 285 8.65 -15.79 -11.06
N LYS A 286 7.33 -15.66 -10.90
CA LYS A 286 6.57 -14.54 -11.46
C LYS A 286 6.85 -13.26 -10.69
N MET A 287 6.95 -13.35 -9.35
CA MET A 287 7.27 -12.19 -8.52
C MET A 287 8.66 -11.63 -8.85
N ASP A 288 9.68 -12.49 -8.98
CA ASP A 288 11.03 -12.07 -9.39
C ASP A 288 11.01 -11.35 -10.74
N GLY A 289 10.25 -11.87 -11.71
CA GLY A 289 10.08 -11.23 -13.02
C GLY A 289 9.35 -9.89 -12.97
N ILE A 290 8.37 -9.74 -12.08
CA ILE A 290 7.66 -8.47 -11.83
C ILE A 290 8.63 -7.45 -11.25
N MET A 291 9.39 -7.83 -10.22
CA MET A 291 10.35 -6.96 -9.54
C MET A 291 11.50 -6.56 -10.45
N TYR A 292 12.03 -7.50 -11.24
CA TYR A 292 13.00 -7.20 -12.29
C TYR A 292 12.47 -6.18 -13.30
N SER A 293 11.24 -6.39 -13.79
CA SER A 293 10.63 -5.48 -14.77
C SER A 293 10.37 -4.09 -14.18
N TYR A 294 10.03 -4.02 -12.89
CA TYR A 294 9.82 -2.76 -12.19
C TYR A 294 11.13 -2.00 -12.00
N TYR A 295 12.22 -2.67 -11.62
CA TYR A 295 13.54 -2.05 -11.43
C TYR A 295 14.01 -1.28 -12.68
N PHE A 296 13.80 -1.85 -13.87
CA PHE A 296 14.17 -1.21 -15.15
C PHE A 296 13.09 -0.27 -15.71
N SER A 297 11.95 -0.17 -15.04
CA SER A 297 10.88 0.75 -15.41
C SER A 297 11.24 2.19 -15.06
N ARG A 298 10.69 3.14 -15.81
CA ARG A 298 10.69 4.56 -15.46
C ARG A 298 9.38 5.00 -14.79
N LEU A 299 8.43 4.08 -14.67
CA LEU A 299 7.12 4.31 -14.08
C LEU A 299 7.21 4.31 -12.55
N ASN A 300 6.35 5.09 -11.91
CA ASN A 300 6.15 4.90 -10.48
C ASN A 300 5.41 3.58 -10.20
N MET A 301 5.38 3.15 -8.94
CA MET A 301 4.79 1.86 -8.56
C MET A 301 3.32 1.71 -8.98
N ALA A 302 2.51 2.77 -8.85
CA ALA A 302 1.09 2.73 -9.19
C ALA A 302 0.86 2.62 -10.71
N GLU A 303 1.63 3.36 -11.50
CA GLU A 303 1.62 3.28 -12.96
C GLU A 303 2.05 1.89 -13.44
N PHE A 304 3.16 1.37 -12.90
CA PHE A 304 3.65 0.04 -13.25
C PHE A 304 2.65 -1.06 -12.88
N ALA A 305 2.06 -1.00 -11.69
CA ALA A 305 1.02 -1.94 -11.26
C ALA A 305 -0.21 -1.89 -12.17
N CYS A 306 -0.63 -0.69 -12.59
CA CYS A 306 -1.74 -0.52 -13.54
C CYS A 306 -1.43 -1.18 -14.89
N GLU A 307 -0.24 -0.94 -15.45
CA GLU A 307 0.18 -1.60 -16.69
C GLU A 307 0.27 -3.13 -16.53
N TRP A 308 0.78 -3.60 -15.40
CA TRP A 308 0.88 -5.03 -15.12
C TRP A 308 -0.51 -5.68 -15.09
N VAL A 309 -1.47 -5.09 -14.37
CA VAL A 309 -2.84 -5.59 -14.33
C VAL A 309 -3.44 -5.62 -15.75
N GLN A 310 -3.31 -4.56 -16.53
CA GLN A 310 -3.87 -4.56 -17.90
C GLN A 310 -3.31 -5.66 -18.81
N ARG A 311 -2.04 -6.04 -18.64
CA ARG A 311 -1.36 -7.02 -19.49
C ARG A 311 -1.42 -8.47 -19.00
N ASN A 312 -1.80 -8.70 -17.74
CA ASN A 312 -1.72 -10.01 -17.09
C ASN A 312 -3.10 -10.54 -16.68
N SER A 313 -4.13 -10.31 -17.50
CA SER A 313 -5.50 -10.73 -17.19
C SER A 313 -5.63 -12.24 -16.96
N GLY A 314 -4.91 -13.06 -17.73
CA GLY A 314 -4.85 -14.51 -17.48
C GLY A 314 -4.30 -14.91 -16.11
N THR A 315 -3.61 -14.01 -15.39
CA THR A 315 -3.12 -14.25 -14.04
C THR A 315 -4.16 -13.84 -12.98
N TRP A 316 -4.78 -12.67 -13.10
CA TRP A 316 -5.65 -12.12 -12.05
C TRP A 316 -7.15 -12.34 -12.27
N GLU A 317 -7.61 -12.59 -13.49
CA GLU A 317 -9.02 -12.90 -13.76
C GLU A 317 -9.52 -14.08 -12.92
N PRO A 318 -8.74 -15.18 -12.74
CA PRO A 318 -9.15 -16.28 -11.85
C PRO A 318 -9.29 -15.90 -10.38
N TRP A 319 -8.66 -14.80 -9.93
CA TRP A 319 -8.78 -14.33 -8.54
C TRP A 319 -10.12 -13.65 -8.29
N ILE A 320 -10.85 -13.27 -9.35
CA ILE A 320 -12.14 -12.59 -9.20
C ILE A 320 -13.21 -13.62 -8.81
N PRO A 321 -13.84 -13.48 -7.62
CA PRO A 321 -14.82 -14.45 -7.15
C PRO A 321 -15.98 -14.62 -8.13
N SER A 322 -16.40 -15.87 -8.35
CA SER A 322 -17.56 -16.16 -9.20
C SER A 322 -18.81 -15.44 -8.68
N GLY A 323 -19.53 -14.73 -9.57
CA GLY A 323 -20.68 -13.89 -9.20
C GLY A 323 -20.35 -12.44 -8.84
N SER A 324 -19.06 -12.08 -8.69
CA SER A 324 -18.65 -10.68 -8.49
C SER A 324 -18.53 -9.87 -9.79
N ALA A 325 -18.34 -10.55 -10.93
CA ALA A 325 -18.27 -9.96 -12.27
C ALA A 325 -19.59 -9.31 -12.73
N GLY A 326 -20.71 -9.58 -12.05
CA GLY A 326 -22.02 -8.96 -12.29
C GLY A 326 -22.35 -7.78 -11.36
N ILE A 327 -21.44 -7.39 -10.45
CA ILE A 327 -21.68 -6.29 -9.51
C ILE A 327 -21.43 -4.97 -10.21
N LYS A 328 -22.46 -4.55 -10.92
CA LYS A 328 -22.58 -3.21 -11.47
C LYS A 328 -22.56 -2.19 -10.31
N ARG A 329 -21.65 -1.21 -10.34
CA ARG A 329 -21.57 -0.10 -9.36
C ARG A 329 -22.89 0.65 -9.33
N THR A 330 -23.45 0.87 -8.14
CA THR A 330 -24.75 1.57 -8.06
C THR A 330 -24.57 3.07 -8.29
N ILE A 331 -25.27 3.62 -9.28
CA ILE A 331 -25.44 5.06 -9.47
C ILE A 331 -26.82 5.42 -8.93
N LEU A 332 -26.86 6.38 -8.01
CA LEU A 332 -28.09 6.93 -7.50
C LEU A 332 -28.51 8.11 -8.37
N LEU A 333 -29.69 7.98 -8.96
CA LEU A 333 -30.38 9.06 -9.65
C LEU A 333 -31.37 9.66 -8.66
N GLY A 334 -31.06 10.86 -8.17
CA GLY A 334 -31.95 11.62 -7.30
C GLY A 334 -33.11 12.21 -8.10
N GLY A 335 -34.32 12.13 -7.55
CA GLY A 335 -35.51 12.74 -8.12
C GLY A 335 -36.49 13.22 -7.05
N LEU A 336 -37.14 14.34 -7.34
CA LEU A 336 -38.18 14.94 -6.50
C LEU A 336 -39.51 14.65 -7.18
N PHE A 337 -40.38 13.89 -6.52
CA PHE A 337 -41.62 13.40 -7.12
C PHE A 337 -42.85 13.85 -6.33
N GLU A 338 -43.97 13.95 -7.05
CA GLU A 338 -45.28 14.13 -6.44
C GLU A 338 -45.70 12.87 -5.70
N THR A 339 -46.38 13.04 -4.57
CA THR A 339 -46.99 11.94 -3.83
C THR A 339 -47.88 11.10 -4.75
N LEU A 340 -47.76 9.78 -4.66
CA LEU A 340 -48.56 8.78 -5.40
C LEU A 340 -50.07 8.80 -5.02
N ILE A 341 -50.54 9.83 -4.32
CA ILE A 341 -51.83 9.87 -3.64
C ILE A 341 -52.93 10.41 -4.56
N ASP A 342 -52.59 11.16 -5.62
CA ASP A 342 -53.58 11.66 -6.59
C ASP A 342 -53.33 11.11 -8.01
N PRO A 343 -54.03 10.03 -8.42
CA PRO A 343 -53.94 9.47 -9.77
C PRO A 343 -54.48 10.40 -10.86
N THR A 344 -55.06 11.55 -10.51
CA THR A 344 -55.52 12.57 -11.46
C THR A 344 -54.49 13.68 -11.70
N SER A 345 -53.39 13.71 -10.94
CA SER A 345 -52.30 14.66 -11.20
C SER A 345 -51.60 14.32 -12.52
N PRO A 346 -51.37 15.30 -13.41
CA PRO A 346 -50.64 15.09 -14.65
C PRO A 346 -49.18 14.65 -14.45
N ASN A 347 -48.63 14.83 -13.24
CA ASN A 347 -47.23 14.49 -12.91
C ASN A 347 -47.09 13.16 -12.16
N SER A 348 -48.19 12.48 -11.82
CA SER A 348 -48.21 11.19 -11.11
C SER A 348 -47.50 10.06 -11.88
N GLY A 349 -47.34 10.19 -13.19
CA GLY A 349 -46.65 9.21 -14.05
C GLY A 349 -45.14 9.36 -14.12
N ILE A 350 -44.55 10.43 -13.57
CA ILE A 350 -43.12 10.74 -13.74
C ILE A 350 -42.24 9.78 -12.93
N GLU A 351 -42.56 9.49 -11.66
CA GLU A 351 -41.80 8.52 -10.87
C GLU A 351 -41.91 7.09 -11.42
N PRO A 352 -43.12 6.57 -11.76
CA PRO A 352 -43.24 5.29 -12.42
C PRO A 352 -42.48 5.24 -13.76
N GLY A 353 -42.54 6.30 -14.56
CA GLY A 353 -41.80 6.42 -15.81
C GLY A 353 -40.28 6.35 -15.63
N ALA A 354 -39.76 7.08 -14.65
CA ALA A 354 -38.33 7.05 -14.31
C ALA A 354 -37.89 5.66 -13.83
N ARG A 355 -38.72 4.99 -13.01
CA ARG A 355 -38.43 3.63 -12.54
C ARG A 355 -38.44 2.62 -13.69
N MET A 356 -39.41 2.69 -14.60
CA MET A 356 -39.44 1.86 -15.81
C MET A 356 -38.21 2.08 -16.72
N ALA A 357 -37.75 3.33 -16.87
CA ALA A 357 -36.56 3.63 -17.66
C ALA A 357 -35.29 3.05 -17.01
N ILE A 358 -35.15 3.18 -15.68
CA ILE A 358 -34.06 2.59 -14.91
C ILE A 358 -34.07 1.06 -15.04
N ASP A 359 -35.24 0.44 -14.93
CA ASP A 359 -35.40 -1.01 -15.06
C ASP A 359 -35.01 -1.49 -16.47
N ALA A 360 -35.42 -0.77 -17.52
CA ALA A 360 -35.04 -1.05 -18.90
C ALA A 360 -33.53 -0.94 -19.14
N VAL A 361 -32.89 0.13 -18.62
CA VAL A 361 -31.43 0.31 -18.73
C VAL A 361 -30.67 -0.76 -17.95
N ASN A 362 -31.14 -1.11 -16.76
CA ASN A 362 -30.50 -2.14 -15.93
C ASN A 362 -30.64 -3.55 -16.53
N ALA A 363 -31.73 -3.82 -17.25
CA ALA A 363 -31.99 -5.09 -17.91
C ALA A 363 -31.11 -5.32 -19.15
N ASP A 364 -30.62 -4.27 -19.79
CA ASP A 364 -29.67 -4.38 -20.90
C ASP A 364 -28.24 -4.59 -20.36
N LEU A 365 -27.61 -5.67 -20.80
CA LEU A 365 -26.25 -6.03 -20.41
C LEU A 365 -25.18 -5.20 -21.14
N ASN A 366 -25.53 -4.59 -22.28
CA ASN A 366 -24.64 -3.75 -23.07
C ASN A 366 -24.68 -2.28 -22.64
N ILE A 367 -25.78 -1.84 -22.00
CA ILE A 367 -25.92 -0.48 -21.47
C ILE A 367 -25.39 -0.46 -20.05
N LEU A 368 -24.42 0.42 -19.80
CA LEU A 368 -23.74 0.57 -18.50
C LEU A 368 -23.29 -0.80 -17.95
N PRO A 369 -22.38 -1.51 -18.64
CA PRO A 369 -22.02 -2.89 -18.29
C PRO A 369 -21.45 -3.02 -16.87
N ASN A 370 -20.92 -1.92 -16.34
CA ASN A 370 -20.33 -1.83 -15.01
C ASN A 370 -21.18 -1.03 -14.00
N TYR A 371 -22.40 -0.56 -14.34
CA TYR A 371 -23.20 0.31 -13.46
C TYR A 371 -24.70 -0.02 -13.40
N LYS A 372 -25.26 -0.05 -12.19
CA LYS A 372 -26.68 -0.28 -11.92
C LYS A 372 -27.28 1.05 -11.51
N LEU A 373 -28.30 1.50 -12.22
CA LEU A 373 -29.03 2.71 -11.86
C LEU A 373 -30.03 2.37 -10.75
N THR A 374 -30.16 3.26 -9.77
CA THR A 374 -31.20 3.18 -8.73
C THR A 374 -31.81 4.56 -8.57
N LEU A 375 -33.13 4.60 -8.39
CA LEU A 375 -33.86 5.83 -8.16
C LEU A 375 -33.90 6.11 -6.65
N ALA A 376 -33.35 7.25 -6.25
CA ALA A 376 -33.63 7.83 -4.95
C ALA A 376 -34.76 8.84 -5.13
N SER A 377 -35.98 8.46 -4.78
CA SER A 377 -37.15 9.35 -4.83
C SER A 377 -37.38 10.01 -3.47
N MET A 378 -37.64 11.32 -3.50
CA MET A 378 -38.19 12.04 -2.35
C MET A 378 -39.53 12.66 -2.70
N GLU A 379 -40.51 12.44 -1.83
CA GLU A 379 -41.84 13.03 -1.96
C GLU A 379 -41.77 14.51 -1.57
N THR A 380 -42.10 15.39 -2.52
CA THR A 380 -42.13 16.83 -2.25
C THR A 380 -43.54 17.38 -2.14
N GLY A 381 -44.56 16.67 -2.65
CA GLY A 381 -45.92 17.20 -2.75
C GLY A 381 -45.99 18.55 -3.48
N CYS A 382 -44.98 18.88 -4.29
CA CYS A 382 -44.78 20.17 -4.98
C CYS A 382 -44.82 21.43 -4.12
N SER A 383 -44.59 21.34 -2.81
CA SER A 383 -44.39 22.56 -2.03
C SER A 383 -42.95 23.07 -2.24
N PRO A 384 -42.75 24.37 -2.51
CA PRO A 384 -41.41 24.95 -2.61
C PRO A 384 -40.55 24.68 -1.37
N GLU A 385 -41.16 24.70 -0.18
CA GLU A 385 -40.46 24.51 1.10
C GLU A 385 -40.01 23.06 1.30
N THR A 386 -40.87 22.08 1.00
CA THR A 386 -40.55 20.65 1.09
C THR A 386 -39.59 20.20 0.00
N SER A 387 -39.67 20.81 -1.18
CA SER A 387 -38.72 20.57 -2.28
C SER A 387 -37.31 21.02 -1.91
N LEU A 388 -37.18 22.21 -1.32
CA LEU A 388 -35.89 22.74 -0.87
C LEU A 388 -35.30 21.92 0.29
N LEU A 389 -36.12 21.52 1.26
CA LEU A 389 -35.69 20.66 2.37
C LEU A 389 -35.26 19.27 1.89
N SER A 390 -35.98 18.69 0.92
CA SER A 390 -35.63 17.39 0.32
C SER A 390 -34.32 17.48 -0.47
N TYR A 391 -34.12 18.60 -1.17
CA TYR A 391 -32.84 18.89 -1.83
C TYR A 391 -31.67 18.98 -0.84
N PHE A 392 -31.83 19.69 0.28
CA PHE A 392 -30.79 19.75 1.31
C PHE A 392 -30.49 18.37 1.91
N LYS A 393 -31.52 17.53 2.13
CA LYS A 393 -31.31 16.14 2.56
C LYS A 393 -30.48 15.33 1.55
N PHE A 394 -30.72 15.49 0.25
CA PHE A 394 -29.91 14.86 -0.80
C PHE A 394 -28.45 15.34 -0.79
N TYR A 395 -28.22 16.62 -0.45
CA TYR A 395 -26.91 17.23 -0.48
C TYR A 395 -26.09 16.97 0.81
N GLU A 396 -26.74 16.89 1.97
CA GLU A 396 -26.08 16.69 3.26
C GLU A 396 -25.77 15.23 3.59
N ASP A 397 -26.40 14.26 2.92
CA ASP A 397 -26.10 12.83 3.09
C ASP A 397 -24.80 12.47 2.34
N ARG A 398 -23.67 12.93 2.87
CA ARG A 398 -22.30 12.91 2.28
C ARG A 398 -21.71 11.51 1.99
N GLY A 399 -22.50 10.43 2.10
CA GLY A 399 -22.05 9.06 1.87
C GLY A 399 -22.22 8.55 0.44
N GLN A 400 -23.00 9.23 -0.40
CA GLN A 400 -23.39 8.71 -1.72
C GLN A 400 -23.13 9.74 -2.84
N SER A 401 -22.30 9.38 -3.81
CA SER A 401 -22.06 10.23 -4.99
C SER A 401 -23.29 10.18 -5.91
N LEU A 402 -24.06 11.26 -5.91
CA LEU A 402 -25.15 11.48 -6.86
C LEU A 402 -24.57 11.82 -8.24
N ALA A 403 -25.10 11.21 -9.30
CA ALA A 403 -24.82 11.69 -10.65
C ALA A 403 -25.46 13.08 -10.82
N GLY A 404 -24.64 14.11 -11.07
CA GLY A 404 -25.09 15.50 -11.22
C GLY A 404 -24.51 16.50 -10.23
N ASN A 405 -23.46 16.15 -9.47
CA ASN A 405 -22.77 17.12 -8.62
C ASN A 405 -21.89 18.07 -9.48
N PHE A 406 -22.50 19.06 -10.12
CA PHE A 406 -21.82 20.14 -10.83
C PHE A 406 -22.09 21.50 -10.17
N PRO A 407 -21.08 22.38 -10.07
CA PRO A 407 -21.22 23.72 -9.52
C PRO A 407 -22.09 24.58 -10.45
N PHE A 408 -23.32 24.86 -10.02
CA PHE A 408 -24.22 26.01 -10.32
C PHE A 408 -24.31 26.66 -11.74
N HIS A 409 -23.62 26.19 -12.79
CA HIS A 409 -23.46 26.93 -14.04
C HIS A 409 -23.65 26.12 -15.34
N SER A 410 -24.26 24.94 -15.30
CA SER A 410 -24.52 24.19 -16.54
C SER A 410 -25.90 23.55 -16.50
N GLY A 411 -26.69 23.86 -17.54
CA GLY A 411 -28.08 23.45 -17.81
C GLY A 411 -28.64 22.30 -16.99
N PHE A 412 -29.57 22.65 -16.10
CA PHE A 412 -30.40 21.71 -15.38
C PHE A 412 -31.48 21.12 -16.30
N VAL A 413 -31.64 19.80 -16.27
CA VAL A 413 -32.88 19.14 -16.67
C VAL A 413 -33.56 18.67 -15.37
N TRP A 414 -34.37 19.55 -14.77
CA TRP A 414 -35.35 19.15 -13.75
C TRP A 414 -36.74 19.39 -14.33
N TYR A 415 -37.55 18.34 -14.36
CA TYR A 415 -39.00 18.53 -14.36
C TYR A 415 -39.39 18.88 -12.92
N PHE A 416 -39.43 20.17 -12.61
CA PHE A 416 -40.20 20.64 -11.47
C PHE A 416 -41.68 20.42 -11.76
N CYS A 417 -42.47 20.13 -10.73
CA CYS A 417 -43.92 20.16 -10.83
C CYS A 417 -44.35 21.39 -11.63
N VAL A 418 -45.05 21.16 -12.75
CA VAL A 418 -45.47 22.22 -13.67
C VAL A 418 -46.31 23.31 -12.96
N SER A 419 -46.86 22.99 -11.78
CA SER A 419 -47.64 23.86 -10.90
C SER A 419 -46.82 24.77 -9.97
N ALA A 420 -45.56 24.46 -9.64
CA ALA A 420 -44.74 25.27 -8.73
C ALA A 420 -44.06 26.45 -9.43
N VAL A 421 -43.73 26.29 -10.72
CA VAL A 421 -43.05 27.33 -11.53
C VAL A 421 -44.01 28.48 -11.88
N SER A 422 -45.33 28.27 -11.85
CA SER A 422 -46.30 29.32 -12.20
C SER A 422 -46.63 30.29 -11.04
N LYS A 423 -46.25 29.98 -9.80
CA LYS A 423 -46.58 30.80 -8.62
C LYS A 423 -45.42 31.61 -8.04
N THR A 424 -44.18 31.27 -8.33
CA THR A 424 -43.04 32.17 -8.08
C THR A 424 -42.84 33.02 -9.32
N GLY A 425 -43.55 34.16 -9.38
CA GLY A 425 -43.46 35.12 -10.47
C GLY A 425 -42.03 35.64 -10.65
N PHE A 426 -41.25 34.98 -11.50
CA PHE A 426 -40.17 35.61 -12.24
C PHE A 426 -40.75 35.97 -13.61
N HIS A 427 -41.12 37.23 -13.77
CA HIS A 427 -41.58 37.78 -15.05
C HIS A 427 -40.52 37.55 -16.13
N GLY A 428 -40.87 36.79 -17.16
CA GLY A 428 -40.06 36.48 -18.35
C GLY A 428 -39.71 37.65 -19.26
N ASN A 429 -39.70 38.89 -18.77
CA ASN A 429 -39.33 40.07 -19.55
C ASN A 429 -37.85 40.47 -19.41
N GLU A 430 -37.08 39.89 -18.49
CA GLU A 430 -35.64 40.22 -18.36
C GLU A 430 -34.73 39.39 -19.28
N MET A 431 -35.18 38.24 -19.80
CA MET A 431 -34.32 37.35 -20.61
C MET A 431 -34.14 37.77 -22.07
N GLN A 432 -35.01 38.61 -22.63
CA GLN A 432 -34.81 39.14 -24.00
C GLN A 432 -33.70 40.20 -24.09
N SER A 433 -33.25 40.76 -22.97
CA SER A 433 -32.19 41.78 -22.95
C SER A 433 -30.76 41.23 -23.04
N ARG A 434 -30.57 39.90 -22.97
CA ARG A 434 -29.24 39.26 -22.91
C ARG A 434 -28.91 38.28 -24.05
N GLY A 435 -29.68 38.29 -25.14
CA GLY A 435 -29.25 37.67 -26.41
C GLY A 435 -29.04 36.15 -26.39
N ILE A 436 -29.88 35.39 -25.69
CA ILE A 436 -29.83 33.92 -25.68
C ILE A 436 -30.87 33.35 -26.66
N PRO A 437 -30.48 32.55 -27.68
CA PRO A 437 -31.42 31.97 -28.63
C PRO A 437 -32.17 30.76 -28.04
N PRO A 438 -33.36 30.43 -28.57
CA PRO A 438 -34.14 29.29 -28.07
C PRO A 438 -33.53 27.99 -28.60
N LEU A 439 -33.16 27.08 -27.70
CA LEU A 439 -32.74 25.73 -28.07
C LEU A 439 -33.90 24.74 -27.87
N LEU A 440 -34.28 24.18 -29.01
CA LEU A 440 -35.30 23.19 -29.26
C LEU A 440 -35.03 21.87 -28.51
N LEU A 441 -36.13 21.22 -28.14
CA LEU A 441 -36.24 19.81 -27.77
C LEU A 441 -35.83 18.91 -28.97
N GLN A 442 -34.95 17.92 -28.75
CA GLN A 442 -35.00 16.63 -29.44
C GLN A 442 -34.06 15.61 -28.78
N VAL A 443 -34.63 14.59 -28.12
CA VAL A 443 -34.02 13.26 -28.01
C VAL A 443 -35.15 12.25 -28.26
N LEU A 444 -35.10 11.66 -29.45
CA LEU A 444 -35.37 10.26 -29.70
C LEU A 444 -34.02 9.55 -29.69
#